data_AF-S5M2K5-F1
#
_entry.id   AF-S5M2K5-F1
#
_cell.length_a   1.000
_cell.length_b   1.000
_cell.length_c   1.000
_cell.angle_alpha   90.00
_cell.angle_beta   90.00
_cell.angle_gamma   90.00
#
_symmetry.space_group_name_H-M   'P 1'
#
loop_
_entity.id
_entity.type
_entity.pdbx_description
1 polymer ?
#
loop_
_entity_poly.entity_id
_entity_poly.type
_entity_poly.pdbx_seq_one_letter_code
_entity_poly.pdbx_strand_id
1 'polypeptide(L)'
;MKKLLAIIASTAFTVSITSTTVVSCTINLKDINSLRFNLDLGEMESVNQKEVIKQIAKINKITTNNPREIARLANLTLDTKSIKPKQPKISNETYADEKQEYSATINASKYSRIAKGSTEITFITTPEEIEKASNPIAQQERNLMGYWWNWGNSISIPNSETGEDYKKGLGWRDPKLEVVIKNSPYDIINISSLYTTNGENDIDGLNLADFTLDLDQENSPYDLANSKYLMDRKESTEKDNKKIIASFGGGSADRMIWKWKQKARLKNKLGSILNGFGLDGLDLAINGKTLYNRESQETISQSIKEIMIEYWLNNKDFHLSISAKNQWLLNNAISTNKPTVIPFIESLDGWFNDINYLAYNVYRPTYFVKAQDDITLTDLNGEEKSIKKGELFIPQKHEESPLYFYGNLRTLIDKKWNENSDYYYLGDKAVRISLGTKYSILRSAFEIKGENSNWTIALNALNEIKEDGKAISKNVLGFSYFGINIDQILSNEEPVKPTKFDHGTFLKDWMDKINKPNHNKTRF
;
A
#
# COMPACT_ATOMS: atom_id res chain seq x y z
N MET A 1 43.24 1.13 -9.38
CA MET A 1 42.55 1.65 -8.18
C MET A 1 41.02 1.52 -8.17
N LYS A 2 40.34 1.08 -9.25
CA LYS A 2 38.87 0.86 -9.26
C LYS A 2 38.40 -0.55 -8.85
N LYS A 3 39.32 -1.48 -8.57
CA LYS A 3 38.99 -2.87 -8.16
C LYS A 3 39.18 -3.15 -6.66
N LEU A 4 39.77 -2.22 -5.90
CA LEU A 4 40.01 -2.37 -4.46
C LEU A 4 38.81 -1.89 -3.61
N LEU A 5 38.01 -0.94 -4.10
CA LEU A 5 36.80 -0.43 -3.44
C LEU A 5 35.64 -1.45 -3.41
N ALA A 6 35.57 -2.37 -4.38
CA ALA A 6 34.56 -3.43 -4.41
C ALA A 6 34.81 -4.54 -3.36
N ILE A 7 36.07 -4.73 -2.96
CA ILE A 7 36.46 -5.75 -1.98
C ILE A 7 36.27 -5.21 -0.55
N ILE A 8 36.44 -3.91 -0.31
CA ILE A 8 36.18 -3.30 1.01
C ILE A 8 34.67 -3.20 1.32
N ALA A 9 33.81 -3.08 0.32
CA ALA A 9 32.35 -3.15 0.51
C ALA A 9 31.85 -4.58 0.82
N SER A 10 32.60 -5.62 0.44
CA SER A 10 32.25 -7.02 0.68
C SER A 10 32.86 -7.60 1.96
N THR A 11 33.92 -7.01 2.52
CA THR A 11 34.47 -7.36 3.84
C THR A 11 33.95 -6.51 5.00
N ALA A 12 33.21 -5.44 4.75
CA ALA A 12 32.49 -4.70 5.80
C ALA A 12 31.14 -5.33 6.21
N PHE A 13 30.73 -6.43 5.56
CA PHE A 13 29.48 -7.14 5.83
C PHE A 13 29.62 -8.41 6.68
N THR A 14 30.82 -8.72 7.18
CA THR A 14 31.12 -9.96 7.92
C THR A 14 31.39 -9.78 9.41
N VAL A 15 31.11 -8.62 10.01
CA VAL A 15 31.27 -8.43 11.46
C VAL A 15 29.98 -7.91 12.09
N SER A 16 29.54 -8.63 13.12
CA SER A 16 28.34 -8.44 13.93
C SER A 16 27.01 -8.92 13.33
N ILE A 17 26.99 -10.16 12.84
CA ILE A 17 25.80 -11.00 13.02
C ILE A 17 25.76 -11.41 14.50
N THR A 18 25.45 -10.47 15.40
CA THR A 18 24.90 -10.89 16.68
C THR A 18 23.53 -11.43 16.34
N SER A 19 23.45 -12.75 16.17
CA SER A 19 22.21 -13.48 16.37
C SER A 19 21.63 -12.96 17.69
N THR A 20 20.65 -12.06 17.60
CA THR A 20 19.78 -11.78 18.72
C THR A 20 19.02 -13.07 18.94
N THR A 21 19.62 -13.96 19.73
CA THR A 21 18.91 -14.95 20.51
C THR A 21 17.78 -14.16 21.15
N VAL A 22 16.55 -14.42 20.71
CA VAL A 22 15.36 -13.80 21.26
C VAL A 22 15.30 -14.30 22.69
N VAL A 23 15.93 -13.56 23.61
CA VAL A 23 15.67 -13.70 25.03
C VAL A 23 14.21 -13.35 25.15
N SER A 24 13.39 -14.40 25.24
CA SER A 24 11.99 -14.35 25.61
C SER A 24 11.92 -13.81 27.04
N CYS A 25 12.13 -12.51 27.21
CA CYS A 25 11.47 -11.78 28.27
C CYS A 25 9.98 -11.91 27.95
N THR A 26 9.31 -12.86 28.59
CA THR A 26 7.87 -13.07 28.46
C THR A 26 7.21 -11.74 28.84
N ILE A 27 6.83 -10.94 27.83
CA ILE A 27 6.07 -9.72 28.07
C ILE A 27 4.73 -10.22 28.60
N ASN A 28 4.43 -9.92 29.86
CA ASN A 28 3.14 -10.23 30.46
C ASN A 28 2.08 -9.33 29.82
N LEU A 29 1.61 -9.75 28.64
CA LEU A 29 0.54 -9.09 27.91
C LEU A 29 -0.79 -9.33 28.62
N LYS A 30 -1.55 -8.24 28.75
CA LYS A 30 -2.90 -8.27 29.29
C LYS A 30 -3.84 -8.93 28.30
N ASP A 31 -4.82 -9.67 28.79
CA ASP A 31 -5.89 -10.17 27.94
C ASP A 31 -6.79 -9.00 27.49
N ILE A 32 -7.29 -9.04 26.26
CA ILE A 32 -8.22 -8.03 25.72
C ILE A 32 -9.44 -7.82 26.62
N ASN A 33 -9.94 -8.86 27.29
CA ASN A 33 -11.06 -8.78 28.23
C ASN A 33 -10.72 -7.92 29.46
N SER A 34 -9.44 -7.83 29.83
CA SER A 34 -9.00 -7.01 30.95
C SER A 34 -8.96 -5.50 30.63
N LEU A 35 -9.20 -5.12 29.36
CA LEU A 35 -9.33 -3.71 28.96
C LEU A 35 -10.64 -3.08 29.42
N ARG A 36 -11.65 -3.91 29.78
CA ARG A 36 -12.96 -3.48 30.32
C ARG A 36 -13.72 -2.51 29.40
N PHE A 37 -13.59 -2.67 28.09
CA PHE A 37 -14.46 -1.97 27.16
C PHE A 37 -15.88 -2.53 27.22
N ASN A 38 -16.88 -1.67 27.12
CA ASN A 38 -18.21 -2.10 26.69
C ASN A 38 -18.13 -2.46 25.20
N LEU A 39 -18.54 -3.69 24.89
CA LEU A 39 -18.42 -4.33 23.57
C LEU A 39 -19.79 -4.60 22.92
N ASP A 40 -20.86 -4.13 23.54
CA ASP A 40 -22.16 -4.00 22.89
C ASP A 40 -22.21 -2.65 22.15
N LEU A 41 -22.08 -2.71 20.82
CA LEU A 41 -21.90 -1.54 19.97
C LEU A 41 -23.23 -0.88 19.56
N GLY A 42 -24.36 -1.51 19.87
CA GLY A 42 -25.69 -1.03 19.46
C GLY A 42 -25.86 -1.00 17.94
N GLU A 43 -26.67 -0.07 17.44
CA GLU A 43 -26.92 0.06 15.99
C GLU A 43 -25.70 0.62 15.24
N MET A 44 -25.39 0.00 14.10
CA MET A 44 -24.31 0.37 13.20
C MET A 44 -24.81 0.53 11.76
N GLU A 45 -24.46 1.65 11.13
CA GLU A 45 -24.80 1.94 9.73
C GLU A 45 -23.91 1.19 8.73
N SER A 46 -22.67 0.88 9.12
CA SER A 46 -21.77 0.03 8.35
C SER A 46 -20.85 -0.74 9.27
N VAL A 47 -20.34 -1.88 8.80
CA VAL A 47 -19.48 -2.77 9.58
C VAL A 47 -18.13 -2.90 8.91
N ASN A 48 -17.14 -2.23 9.50
CA ASN A 48 -15.73 -2.32 9.13
C ASN A 48 -14.86 -1.96 10.34
N GLN A 49 -13.55 -2.15 10.22
CA GLN A 49 -12.58 -1.85 11.29
C GLN A 49 -12.74 -0.42 11.83
N LYS A 50 -12.83 0.59 10.96
CA LYS A 50 -12.92 2.00 11.35
C LYS A 50 -14.18 2.27 12.18
N GLU A 51 -15.35 1.84 11.69
CA GLU A 51 -16.63 2.12 12.37
C GLU A 51 -16.77 1.34 13.68
N VAL A 52 -16.26 0.10 13.74
CA VAL A 52 -16.19 -0.65 15.01
C VAL A 52 -15.34 0.10 16.04
N ILE A 53 -14.15 0.57 15.66
CA ILE A 53 -13.29 1.32 16.58
C ILE A 53 -13.92 2.64 17.03
N LYS A 54 -14.53 3.40 16.12
CA LYS A 54 -15.25 4.64 16.46
C LYS A 54 -16.39 4.37 17.44
N GLN A 55 -17.14 3.29 17.23
CA GLN A 55 -18.27 2.97 18.09
C GLN A 55 -17.84 2.49 19.49
N ILE A 56 -16.78 1.67 19.58
CA ILE A 56 -16.14 1.33 20.86
C ILE A 56 -15.69 2.61 21.57
N ALA A 57 -15.01 3.52 20.87
CA ALA A 57 -14.55 4.77 21.46
C ALA A 57 -15.71 5.62 21.98
N LYS A 58 -16.79 5.76 21.19
CA LYS A 58 -18.00 6.53 21.56
C LYS A 58 -18.64 6.01 22.84
N ILE A 59 -18.91 4.71 22.91
CA ILE A 59 -19.61 4.08 24.05
C ILE A 59 -18.77 4.14 25.32
N ASN A 60 -17.44 3.97 25.17
CA ASN A 60 -16.50 4.01 26.28
C ASN A 60 -15.99 5.43 26.60
N LYS A 61 -16.54 6.47 25.95
CA LYS A 61 -16.17 7.89 26.13
C LYS A 61 -14.66 8.15 25.96
N ILE A 62 -14.02 7.45 25.03
CA ILE A 62 -12.60 7.61 24.71
C ILE A 62 -12.42 8.81 23.79
N THR A 63 -11.50 9.70 24.16
CA THR A 63 -11.12 10.87 23.37
C THR A 63 -9.65 10.78 22.96
N THR A 64 -9.26 11.59 21.98
CA THR A 64 -7.88 11.70 21.48
C THR A 64 -6.88 12.18 22.56
N ASN A 65 -7.36 12.79 23.64
CA ASN A 65 -6.54 13.27 24.75
C ASN A 65 -6.09 12.17 25.74
N ASN A 66 -6.46 10.91 25.51
CA ASN A 66 -6.03 9.78 26.34
C ASN A 66 -5.16 8.78 25.56
N PRO A 67 -3.83 9.01 25.49
CA PRO A 67 -2.91 8.19 24.72
C PRO A 67 -2.95 6.70 25.07
N ARG A 68 -3.28 6.36 26.33
CA ARG A 68 -3.35 4.97 26.78
C ARG A 68 -4.54 4.23 26.17
N GLU A 69 -5.71 4.88 26.11
CA GLU A 69 -6.89 4.28 25.49
C GLU A 69 -6.76 4.23 23.97
N ILE A 70 -6.17 5.26 23.35
CA ILE A 70 -5.83 5.24 21.92
C ILE A 70 -4.91 4.06 21.60
N ALA A 71 -3.88 3.82 22.40
CA ALA A 71 -2.98 2.68 22.22
C ALA A 71 -3.70 1.32 22.37
N ARG A 72 -4.69 1.23 23.26
CA ARG A 72 -5.50 0.01 23.45
C ARG A 72 -6.44 -0.24 22.28
N LEU A 73 -7.14 0.80 21.81
CA LEU A 73 -8.00 0.73 20.62
C LEU A 73 -7.18 0.35 19.37
N ALA A 74 -5.97 0.90 19.22
CA ALA A 74 -5.05 0.60 18.12
C ALA A 74 -4.61 -0.87 18.08
N ASN A 75 -4.92 -1.63 19.13
CA ASN A 75 -4.58 -3.03 19.22
C ASN A 75 -5.72 -3.98 18.84
N LEU A 76 -6.90 -3.45 18.54
CA LEU A 76 -8.09 -4.23 18.24
C LEU A 76 -8.20 -4.45 16.73
N THR A 77 -8.46 -5.68 16.30
CA THR A 77 -8.73 -6.03 14.90
C THR A 77 -10.03 -6.82 14.82
N LEU A 78 -10.97 -6.36 14.01
CA LEU A 78 -12.22 -7.06 13.70
C LEU A 78 -11.92 -8.28 12.83
N ASP A 79 -12.39 -9.46 13.26
CA ASP A 79 -12.43 -10.64 12.40
C ASP A 79 -13.77 -10.69 11.65
N THR A 80 -13.77 -10.19 10.42
CA THR A 80 -14.97 -10.15 9.59
C THR A 80 -15.50 -11.54 9.23
N LYS A 81 -14.66 -12.59 9.25
CA LYS A 81 -15.08 -13.97 8.98
C LYS A 81 -15.83 -14.60 10.15
N SER A 82 -15.76 -13.99 11.33
CA SER A 82 -16.44 -14.46 12.54
C SER A 82 -17.84 -13.86 12.75
N ILE A 83 -18.29 -12.96 11.86
CA ILE A 83 -19.60 -12.32 11.96
C ILE A 83 -20.71 -13.36 11.78
N LYS A 84 -21.63 -13.45 12.74
CA LYS A 84 -22.77 -14.38 12.73
C LYS A 84 -24.00 -13.78 13.43
N PRO A 85 -25.22 -14.11 13.00
CA PRO A 85 -26.43 -13.67 13.69
C PRO A 85 -26.52 -14.29 15.09
N LYS A 86 -26.95 -13.51 16.10
CA LYS A 86 -27.04 -13.99 17.49
C LYS A 86 -28.26 -14.89 17.72
N GLN A 87 -29.35 -14.62 17.00
CA GLN A 87 -30.53 -15.48 16.96
C GLN A 87 -30.85 -15.79 15.49
N PRO A 88 -30.77 -17.05 15.05
CA PRO A 88 -31.21 -17.40 13.71
C PRO A 88 -32.73 -17.15 13.61
N LYS A 89 -33.16 -16.28 12.69
CA LYS A 89 -34.60 -16.14 12.40
C LYS A 89 -35.13 -17.46 11.86
N ILE A 90 -36.22 -17.95 12.46
CA ILE A 90 -36.90 -19.20 12.10
C ILE A 90 -37.76 -19.03 10.83
N SER A 91 -37.98 -17.78 10.36
CA SER A 91 -38.74 -17.49 9.15
C SER A 91 -37.84 -17.39 7.91
N ASN A 92 -38.24 -18.08 6.83
CA ASN A 92 -37.55 -18.08 5.52
C ASN A 92 -37.57 -16.72 4.79
N GLU A 93 -38.25 -15.71 5.34
CA GLU A 93 -38.32 -14.36 4.79
C GLU A 93 -37.48 -13.43 5.67
N THR A 94 -36.21 -13.27 5.30
CA THR A 94 -35.37 -12.19 5.82
C THR A 94 -35.36 -11.07 4.78
N TYR A 95 -36.01 -9.95 5.08
CA TYR A 95 -35.91 -8.76 4.23
C TYR A 95 -34.52 -8.15 4.34
N ALA A 96 -33.94 -7.74 3.21
CA ALA A 96 -32.59 -7.17 3.15
C ALA A 96 -32.40 -5.91 4.02
N ASP A 97 -33.49 -5.18 4.27
CA ASP A 97 -33.48 -3.91 5.01
C ASP A 97 -33.74 -4.06 6.51
N GLU A 98 -34.13 -5.25 6.98
CA GLU A 98 -34.49 -5.43 8.39
C GLU A 98 -33.24 -5.62 9.25
N LYS A 99 -33.02 -4.71 10.20
CA LYS A 99 -31.90 -4.78 11.14
C LYS A 99 -31.99 -6.01 12.05
N GLN A 100 -30.87 -6.65 12.30
CA GLN A 100 -30.74 -7.84 13.16
C GLN A 100 -29.53 -7.70 14.07
N GLU A 101 -29.55 -8.43 15.19
CA GLU A 101 -28.43 -8.52 16.11
C GLU A 101 -27.40 -9.56 15.63
N TYR A 102 -26.15 -9.12 15.49
CA TYR A 102 -25.00 -9.92 15.12
C TYR A 102 -23.98 -9.94 16.24
N SER A 103 -23.13 -10.96 16.20
CA SER A 103 -21.93 -11.09 17.02
C SER A 103 -20.72 -11.26 16.12
N ALA A 104 -19.57 -10.75 16.56
CA ALA A 104 -18.29 -10.94 15.88
C ALA A 104 -17.14 -10.97 16.89
N THR A 105 -16.00 -11.50 16.47
CA THR A 105 -14.78 -11.55 17.27
C THR A 105 -13.91 -10.33 16.97
N ILE A 106 -13.41 -9.69 18.03
CA ILE A 106 -12.27 -8.79 17.98
C ILE A 106 -11.05 -9.50 18.56
N ASN A 107 -9.96 -9.46 17.81
CA ASN A 107 -8.67 -10.00 18.21
C ASN A 107 -7.71 -8.88 18.61
N ALA A 108 -6.79 -9.19 19.53
CA ALA A 108 -5.57 -8.41 19.64
C ALA A 108 -4.72 -8.57 18.35
N SER A 109 -4.06 -7.49 17.91
CA SER A 109 -3.14 -7.56 16.76
C SER A 109 -2.06 -8.64 16.95
N LYS A 110 -1.72 -9.38 15.87
CA LYS A 110 -0.86 -10.58 15.90
C LYS A 110 0.49 -10.37 16.60
N TYR A 111 1.10 -9.20 16.45
CA TYR A 111 2.42 -8.86 17.01
C TYR A 111 2.35 -7.90 18.20
N SER A 112 1.16 -7.71 18.76
CA SER A 112 0.91 -6.74 19.81
C SER A 112 1.88 -6.85 20.98
N ARG A 113 2.32 -5.69 21.46
CA ARG A 113 3.01 -5.53 22.74
C ARG A 113 2.13 -4.92 23.84
N ILE A 114 0.81 -4.84 23.62
CA ILE A 114 -0.16 -4.19 24.52
C ILE A 114 -1.12 -5.22 25.13
N ALA A 115 -1.74 -6.04 24.28
CA ALA A 115 -2.70 -7.04 24.72
C ALA A 115 -2.65 -8.29 23.84
N LYS A 116 -3.23 -9.38 24.34
CA LYS A 116 -3.38 -10.66 23.64
C LYS A 116 -4.82 -11.18 23.76
N GLY A 117 -5.12 -12.23 23.02
CA GLY A 117 -6.41 -12.91 23.09
C GLY A 117 -7.47 -12.28 22.18
N SER A 118 -8.71 -12.72 22.38
CA SER A 118 -9.87 -12.33 21.61
C SER A 118 -11.09 -12.16 22.52
N THR A 119 -12.09 -11.41 22.04
CA THR A 119 -13.36 -11.18 22.73
C THR A 119 -14.47 -11.01 21.71
N GLU A 120 -15.70 -11.26 22.12
CA GLU A 120 -16.88 -11.03 21.29
C GLU A 120 -17.36 -9.58 21.41
N ILE A 121 -17.86 -9.02 20.31
CA ILE A 121 -18.67 -7.81 20.23
C ILE A 121 -20.06 -8.16 19.74
N THR A 122 -21.05 -7.35 20.10
CA THR A 122 -22.41 -7.41 19.56
C THR A 122 -22.79 -6.10 18.90
N PHE A 123 -23.60 -6.15 17.85
CA PHE A 123 -24.08 -4.96 17.14
C PHE A 123 -25.36 -5.27 16.36
N ILE A 124 -26.11 -4.23 15.99
CA ILE A 124 -27.35 -4.31 15.24
C ILE A 124 -27.16 -3.64 13.87
N THR A 125 -27.38 -4.37 12.78
CA THR A 125 -27.24 -3.83 11.41
C THR A 125 -28.04 -4.65 10.38
N THR A 126 -28.02 -4.27 9.10
CA THR A 126 -28.73 -4.98 8.03
C THR A 126 -27.89 -6.14 7.46
N PRO A 127 -28.51 -7.20 6.91
CA PRO A 127 -27.80 -8.25 6.18
C PRO A 127 -26.91 -7.75 5.03
N GLU A 128 -27.31 -6.68 4.33
CA GLU A 128 -26.50 -6.06 3.25
C GLU A 128 -25.15 -5.57 3.76
N GLU A 129 -25.12 -4.90 4.92
CA GLU A 129 -23.87 -4.43 5.52
C GLU A 129 -22.97 -5.58 5.98
N ILE A 130 -23.56 -6.72 6.37
CA ILE A 130 -22.80 -7.94 6.66
C ILE A 130 -22.19 -8.53 5.39
N GLU A 131 -22.94 -8.55 4.27
CA GLU A 131 -22.40 -9.00 2.99
C GLU A 131 -21.20 -8.13 2.56
N LYS A 132 -21.31 -6.80 2.71
CA LYS A 132 -20.21 -5.86 2.47
C LYS A 132 -19.03 -6.13 3.43
N ALA A 133 -19.27 -6.30 4.72
CA ALA A 133 -18.23 -6.56 5.72
C ALA A 133 -17.49 -7.88 5.51
N SER A 134 -18.21 -8.91 5.04
CA SER A 134 -17.66 -10.22 4.71
C SER A 134 -16.78 -10.18 3.45
N ASN A 135 -16.84 -9.08 2.68
CA ASN A 135 -15.99 -8.84 1.52
C ASN A 135 -15.27 -7.48 1.65
N PRO A 136 -14.22 -7.37 2.50
CA PRO A 136 -13.53 -6.10 2.77
C PRO A 136 -13.01 -5.39 1.51
N ILE A 137 -12.74 -6.15 0.45
CA ILE A 137 -12.31 -5.65 -0.85
C ILE A 137 -13.41 -4.83 -1.53
N ALA A 138 -14.67 -5.24 -1.41
CA ALA A 138 -15.81 -4.51 -1.97
C ALA A 138 -16.09 -3.18 -1.26
N GLN A 139 -15.53 -2.99 -0.06
CA GLN A 139 -15.61 -1.72 0.67
C GLN A 139 -14.54 -0.71 0.24
N GLN A 140 -13.59 -1.11 -0.62
CA GLN A 140 -12.51 -0.23 -1.06
C GLN A 140 -12.84 0.44 -2.40
N GLU A 141 -12.49 1.71 -2.49
CA GLU A 141 -12.58 2.47 -3.73
C GLU A 141 -11.51 2.01 -4.72
N ARG A 142 -11.91 1.81 -5.98
CA ARG A 142 -10.95 1.70 -7.08
C ARG A 142 -10.32 3.06 -7.32
N ASN A 143 -9.00 3.10 -7.45
CA ASN A 143 -8.26 4.35 -7.54
C ASN A 143 -6.96 4.19 -8.33
N LEU A 144 -6.52 5.30 -8.90
CA LEU A 144 -5.24 5.44 -9.57
C LEU A 144 -4.31 6.28 -8.68
N MET A 145 -3.22 5.67 -8.23
CA MET A 145 -2.18 6.36 -7.44
C MET A 145 -1.00 6.75 -8.32
N GLY A 146 -0.43 7.93 -8.13
CA GLY A 146 0.81 8.32 -8.81
C GLY A 146 1.87 8.79 -7.83
N TYR A 147 3.11 8.35 -8.02
CA TYR A 147 4.25 8.81 -7.22
C TYR A 147 4.80 10.12 -7.78
N TRP A 148 4.78 11.16 -6.95
CA TRP A 148 5.37 12.47 -7.27
C TRP A 148 6.68 12.65 -6.51
N TRP A 149 7.66 13.25 -7.15
CA TRP A 149 9.01 13.43 -6.65
C TRP A 149 9.35 14.91 -6.56
N ASN A 150 9.98 15.30 -5.45
CA ASN A 150 10.46 16.68 -5.28
C ASN A 150 11.87 16.93 -5.84
N TRP A 151 12.53 15.89 -6.36
CA TRP A 151 13.85 16.01 -6.97
C TRP A 151 13.78 16.21 -8.49
N GLY A 152 14.82 16.82 -9.06
CA GLY A 152 14.92 17.01 -10.50
C GLY A 152 15.14 15.70 -11.25
N ASN A 153 14.54 15.57 -12.44
CA ASN A 153 14.63 14.38 -13.27
C ASN A 153 14.86 14.77 -14.72
N SER A 154 15.78 14.09 -15.41
CA SER A 154 15.99 14.28 -16.84
C SER A 154 16.12 12.94 -17.53
N ILE A 155 15.52 12.81 -18.71
CA ILE A 155 15.60 11.62 -19.54
C ILE A 155 16.21 11.98 -20.89
N SER A 156 16.91 11.00 -21.49
CA SER A 156 17.36 11.07 -22.88
C SER A 156 16.26 10.52 -23.77
N ILE A 157 15.81 11.31 -24.75
CA ILE A 157 14.80 10.94 -25.74
C ILE A 157 15.48 10.91 -27.12
N PRO A 158 15.36 9.81 -27.87
CA PRO A 158 15.86 9.76 -29.24
C PRO A 158 15.15 10.80 -30.12
N ASN A 159 15.91 11.63 -30.83
CA ASN A 159 15.37 12.50 -31.85
C ASN A 159 15.18 11.69 -33.15
N SER A 160 13.93 11.58 -33.62
CA SER A 160 13.61 10.83 -34.84
C SER A 160 14.17 11.44 -36.12
N GLU A 161 14.47 12.74 -36.13
CA GLU A 161 14.98 13.46 -37.30
C GLU A 161 16.50 13.42 -37.38
N THR A 162 17.18 13.59 -36.24
CA THR A 162 18.66 13.65 -36.21
C THR A 162 19.31 12.32 -35.83
N GLY A 163 18.56 11.39 -35.23
CA GLY A 163 19.09 10.16 -34.66
C GLY A 163 19.90 10.36 -33.37
N GLU A 164 20.07 11.60 -32.89
CA GLU A 164 20.76 11.93 -31.64
C GLU A 164 19.79 12.03 -30.46
N ASP A 165 20.22 11.61 -29.28
CA ASP A 165 19.42 11.77 -28.07
C ASP A 165 19.43 13.24 -27.62
N TYR A 166 18.26 13.82 -27.34
CA TYR A 166 18.15 15.10 -26.64
C TYR A 166 17.68 14.89 -25.21
N LYS A 167 18.11 15.78 -24.31
CA LYS A 167 17.71 15.73 -22.90
C LYS A 167 16.45 16.55 -22.67
N LYS A 168 15.46 15.94 -22.02
CA LYS A 168 14.24 16.59 -21.56
C LYS A 168 14.07 16.31 -20.08
N GLY A 169 13.61 17.29 -19.30
CA GLY A 169 13.57 17.11 -17.86
C GLY A 169 12.77 18.16 -17.10
N LEU A 170 12.77 17.96 -15.79
CA LEU A 170 12.22 18.82 -14.76
C LEU A 170 13.35 19.22 -13.82
N GLY A 171 13.35 20.48 -13.42
CA GLY A 171 14.25 20.98 -12.39
C GLY A 171 13.92 20.40 -11.02
N TRP A 172 14.81 20.65 -10.07
CA TRP A 172 14.48 20.45 -8.65
C TRP A 172 13.25 21.29 -8.29
N ARG A 173 12.31 20.74 -7.52
CA ARG A 173 11.03 21.39 -7.14
C ARG A 173 9.99 21.55 -8.24
N ASP A 174 10.21 20.91 -9.39
CA ASP A 174 9.27 20.88 -10.51
C ASP A 174 8.77 19.45 -10.82
N PRO A 175 7.52 19.31 -11.29
CA PRO A 175 6.52 20.37 -11.47
C PRO A 175 6.03 20.90 -10.11
N LYS A 176 5.36 22.05 -10.08
CA LYS A 176 4.66 22.48 -8.87
C LYS A 176 3.52 21.52 -8.54
N LEU A 177 3.46 21.11 -7.27
CA LEU A 177 2.52 20.10 -6.78
C LEU A 177 1.07 20.54 -7.01
N GLU A 178 0.78 21.83 -6.80
CA GLU A 178 -0.51 22.44 -7.10
C GLU A 178 -0.99 22.15 -8.53
N VAL A 179 -0.11 22.31 -9.51
CA VAL A 179 -0.47 22.13 -10.93
C VAL A 179 -0.70 20.66 -11.24
N VAL A 180 0.10 19.77 -10.65
CA VAL A 180 -0.13 18.31 -10.75
C VAL A 180 -1.48 17.93 -10.20
N ILE A 181 -1.82 18.44 -9.02
CA ILE A 181 -3.08 18.12 -8.35
C ILE A 181 -4.27 18.63 -9.16
N LYS A 182 -4.22 19.84 -9.72
CA LYS A 182 -5.32 20.37 -10.53
C LYS A 182 -5.56 19.60 -11.84
N ASN A 183 -4.49 19.16 -12.50
CA ASN A 183 -4.60 18.69 -13.90
C ASN A 183 -4.46 17.17 -14.08
N SER A 184 -4.07 16.42 -13.06
CA SER A 184 -3.76 15.00 -13.23
C SER A 184 -4.97 14.06 -13.21
N PRO A 185 -4.86 12.84 -13.77
CA PRO A 185 -5.90 11.81 -13.68
C PRO A 185 -5.80 10.96 -12.39
N TYR A 186 -4.78 11.19 -11.55
CA TYR A 186 -4.54 10.41 -10.33
C TYR A 186 -5.52 10.81 -9.22
N ASP A 187 -6.18 9.82 -8.62
CA ASP A 187 -7.05 9.98 -7.45
C ASP A 187 -6.22 10.18 -6.17
N ILE A 188 -5.01 9.61 -6.15
CA ILE A 188 -4.08 9.67 -5.02
C ILE A 188 -2.71 10.14 -5.51
N ILE A 189 -2.20 11.23 -4.93
CA ILE A 189 -0.83 11.70 -5.13
C ILE A 189 0.03 11.25 -3.96
N ASN A 190 1.04 10.43 -4.25
CA ASN A 190 1.96 9.89 -3.26
C ASN A 190 3.30 10.61 -3.32
N ILE A 191 3.57 11.47 -2.34
CA ILE A 191 4.79 12.27 -2.28
C ILE A 191 5.94 11.39 -1.78
N SER A 192 6.94 11.22 -2.64
CA SER A 192 8.20 10.55 -2.26
C SER A 192 9.23 11.59 -1.82
N SER A 193 9.84 11.46 -0.64
CA SER A 193 9.62 10.42 0.38
C SER A 193 9.77 10.97 1.79
N LEU A 194 9.13 10.29 2.74
CA LEU A 194 9.21 10.53 4.17
C LEU A 194 10.22 9.54 4.77
N TYR A 195 11.34 10.05 5.27
CA TYR A 195 12.39 9.22 5.86
C TYR A 195 13.24 10.01 6.86
N THR A 196 14.13 9.30 7.57
CA THR A 196 15.05 9.90 8.52
C THR A 196 16.43 10.17 7.91
N THR A 197 16.96 11.37 8.10
CA THR A 197 18.23 11.80 7.49
C THR A 197 19.47 11.18 8.14
N ASN A 198 19.44 10.86 9.45
CA ASN A 198 20.62 10.33 10.15
C ASN A 198 20.57 8.82 10.45
N GLY A 199 19.59 8.09 9.91
CA GLY A 199 19.52 6.63 9.96
C GLY A 199 18.92 6.05 11.25
N GLU A 200 19.56 5.02 11.81
CA GLU A 200 18.96 4.18 12.87
C GLU A 200 18.66 4.98 14.15
N ASN A 201 17.47 4.78 14.70
CA ASN A 201 16.94 5.43 15.90
C ASN A 201 16.71 6.95 15.81
N ASP A 202 17.07 7.61 14.71
CA ASP A 202 16.83 9.04 14.52
C ASP A 202 15.36 9.29 14.17
N ILE A 203 14.61 9.78 15.16
CA ILE A 203 13.22 10.19 14.97
C ILE A 203 13.15 11.68 14.64
N ASP A 204 14.06 12.51 15.15
CA ASP A 204 13.95 13.96 14.96
C ASP A 204 14.25 14.37 13.52
N GLY A 205 15.17 13.65 12.87
CA GLY A 205 15.46 13.79 11.44
C GLY A 205 14.42 13.17 10.51
N LEU A 206 13.35 12.56 11.03
CA LEU A 206 12.21 12.13 10.20
C LEU A 206 11.54 13.36 9.58
N ASN A 207 11.52 13.45 8.26
CA ASN A 207 10.85 14.54 7.55
C ASN A 207 10.42 14.12 6.13
N LEU A 208 9.47 14.85 5.56
CA LEU A 208 9.19 14.77 4.13
C LEU A 208 10.33 15.47 3.37
N ALA A 209 11.01 14.74 2.49
CA ALA A 209 12.25 15.18 1.88
C ALA A 209 12.11 16.49 1.09
N ASP A 210 12.99 17.46 1.38
CA ASP A 210 12.99 18.82 0.83
C ASP A 210 11.77 19.68 1.21
N PHE A 211 10.94 19.28 2.19
CA PHE A 211 9.84 20.10 2.72
C PHE A 211 10.15 20.65 4.12
N THR A 212 9.49 21.75 4.49
CA THR A 212 9.61 22.36 5.83
C THR A 212 8.25 22.84 6.34
N LEU A 213 8.03 22.71 7.65
CA LEU A 213 6.88 23.33 8.33
C LEU A 213 7.17 24.78 8.76
N ASP A 214 8.44 25.21 8.66
CA ASP A 214 8.90 26.56 8.96
C ASP A 214 9.11 27.31 7.64
N LEU A 215 8.19 28.24 7.34
CA LEU A 215 8.17 29.01 6.09
C LEU A 215 8.99 30.30 6.17
N ASP A 216 9.47 30.69 7.36
CA ASP A 216 10.11 31.99 7.59
C ASP A 216 11.64 31.97 7.38
N GLN A 217 12.18 30.85 6.87
CA GLN A 217 13.61 30.68 6.64
C GLN A 217 14.07 31.39 5.36
N GLU A 218 14.72 32.54 5.51
CA GLU A 218 15.49 33.16 4.41
C GLU A 218 16.60 32.21 3.93
N ASN A 219 16.76 32.07 2.61
CA ASN A 219 17.72 31.15 1.97
C ASN A 219 17.53 29.66 2.34
N SER A 220 16.28 29.24 2.53
CA SER A 220 15.95 27.86 2.87
C SER A 220 16.39 26.86 1.79
N PRO A 221 17.07 25.75 2.16
CA PRO A 221 17.33 24.64 1.25
C PRO A 221 16.03 23.89 0.91
N TYR A 222 14.91 24.17 1.59
CA TYR A 222 13.63 23.50 1.38
C TYR A 222 12.80 24.14 0.28
N ASP A 223 11.89 23.35 -0.28
CA ASP A 223 10.87 23.78 -1.21
C ASP A 223 9.73 24.49 -0.50
N LEU A 224 9.92 25.79 -0.27
CA LEU A 224 8.92 26.63 0.42
C LEU A 224 7.59 26.69 -0.33
N ALA A 225 7.60 26.65 -1.66
CA ALA A 225 6.38 26.77 -2.47
C ALA A 225 5.48 25.55 -2.31
N ASN A 226 6.03 24.34 -2.50
CA ASN A 226 5.24 23.11 -2.31
C ASN A 226 4.93 22.87 -0.83
N SER A 227 5.81 23.29 0.11
CA SER A 227 5.52 23.24 1.55
C SER A 227 4.34 24.13 1.93
N LYS A 228 4.34 25.39 1.48
CA LYS A 228 3.25 26.33 1.70
C LYS A 228 1.95 25.83 1.09
N TYR A 229 1.98 25.30 -0.13
CA TYR A 229 0.79 24.76 -0.76
C TYR A 229 0.13 23.64 0.08
N LEU A 230 0.92 22.70 0.61
CA LEU A 230 0.41 21.63 1.46
C LEU A 230 -0.19 22.16 2.78
N MET A 231 0.50 23.11 3.41
CA MET A 231 0.03 23.75 4.64
C MET A 231 -1.25 24.57 4.42
N ASP A 232 -1.35 25.30 3.31
CA ASP A 232 -2.52 26.11 2.96
C ASP A 232 -3.71 25.21 2.58
N ARG A 233 -3.48 24.11 1.85
CA ARG A 233 -4.53 23.14 1.47
C ARG A 233 -5.27 22.60 2.70
N LYS A 234 -4.55 22.33 3.78
CA LYS A 234 -5.12 21.85 5.04
C LYS A 234 -6.23 22.76 5.59
N GLU A 235 -6.07 24.06 5.42
CA GLU A 235 -6.99 25.09 5.94
C GLU A 235 -8.09 25.43 4.92
N SER A 236 -8.01 24.93 3.69
CA SER A 236 -8.99 25.18 2.64
C SER A 236 -10.29 24.39 2.86
N THR A 237 -11.42 25.06 2.70
CA THR A 237 -12.75 24.43 2.64
C THR A 237 -13.09 23.93 1.23
N GLU A 238 -12.33 24.32 0.22
CA GLU A 238 -12.48 23.80 -1.15
C GLU A 238 -11.93 22.38 -1.19
N LYS A 239 -12.84 21.41 -1.23
CA LYS A 239 -12.49 19.99 -1.31
C LYS A 239 -12.00 19.67 -2.71
N ASP A 240 -10.68 19.67 -2.90
CA ASP A 240 -10.11 18.81 -3.92
C ASP A 240 -10.38 17.35 -3.51
N ASN A 241 -10.98 16.58 -4.41
CA ASN A 241 -11.32 15.18 -4.15
C ASN A 241 -10.09 14.26 -4.13
N LYS A 242 -8.90 14.77 -4.47
CA LYS A 242 -7.66 14.00 -4.47
C LYS A 242 -7.06 13.86 -3.08
N LYS A 243 -6.65 12.64 -2.78
CA LYS A 243 -5.90 12.31 -1.55
C LYS A 243 -4.41 12.58 -1.79
N ILE A 244 -3.76 13.26 -0.86
CA ILE A 244 -2.30 13.47 -0.86
C ILE A 244 -1.70 12.69 0.30
N ILE A 245 -0.89 11.70 0.01
CA ILE A 245 -0.22 10.86 1.01
C ILE A 245 1.29 10.98 0.91
N ALA A 246 2.01 10.53 1.93
CA ALA A 246 3.47 10.41 1.87
C ALA A 246 3.94 8.96 1.78
N SER A 247 4.97 8.72 0.97
CA SER A 247 5.67 7.43 0.90
C SER A 247 6.62 7.33 2.09
N PHE A 248 6.25 6.56 3.11
CA PHE A 248 7.07 6.32 4.28
C PHE A 248 8.14 5.27 3.97
N GLY A 249 9.35 5.74 3.64
CA GLY A 249 10.46 4.90 3.22
C GLY A 249 11.05 5.34 1.89
N GLY A 250 11.10 4.43 0.92
CA GLY A 250 11.79 4.64 -0.35
C GLY A 250 13.20 4.06 -0.38
N GLY A 251 13.88 4.18 -1.53
CA GLY A 251 15.18 3.52 -1.77
C GLY A 251 16.32 4.03 -0.89
N SER A 252 16.22 5.28 -0.41
CA SER A 252 17.19 5.93 0.49
C SER A 252 16.94 5.65 1.97
N ALA A 253 15.79 5.07 2.34
CA ALA A 253 15.37 4.88 3.71
C ALA A 253 15.71 3.48 4.25
N ASP A 254 16.98 3.08 4.16
CA ASP A 254 17.42 1.70 4.47
C ASP A 254 17.56 1.41 5.97
N ARG A 255 17.48 2.44 6.83
CA ARG A 255 17.88 2.37 8.25
C ARG A 255 16.86 2.97 9.23
N MET A 256 15.57 2.91 8.91
CA MET A 256 14.51 3.34 9.85
C MET A 256 14.25 2.27 10.92
N ILE A 257 15.18 2.14 11.86
CA ILE A 257 15.11 1.19 12.97
C ILE A 257 14.74 1.94 14.25
N TRP A 258 13.57 1.63 14.81
CA TRP A 258 13.12 2.20 16.08
C TRP A 258 12.71 1.11 17.07
N LYS A 259 12.99 1.37 18.34
CA LYS A 259 12.63 0.47 19.44
C LYS A 259 11.26 0.83 19.99
N TRP A 260 10.59 -0.12 20.62
CA TRP A 260 9.24 0.10 21.16
C TRP A 260 9.16 1.23 22.19
N LYS A 261 10.22 1.43 22.99
CA LYS A 261 10.30 2.56 23.92
C LYS A 261 10.22 3.93 23.23
N GLN A 262 10.49 3.99 21.92
CA GLN A 262 10.40 5.20 21.11
C GLN A 262 9.04 5.37 20.42
N LYS A 263 8.12 4.41 20.53
CA LYS A 263 6.80 4.42 19.85
C LYS A 263 6.04 5.74 20.02
N ALA A 264 5.97 6.26 21.25
CA ALA A 264 5.25 7.51 21.52
C ALA A 264 5.88 8.71 20.82
N ARG A 265 7.22 8.80 20.83
CA ARG A 265 7.96 9.86 20.13
C ARG A 265 7.80 9.73 18.61
N LEU A 266 7.89 8.51 18.07
CA LEU A 266 7.68 8.24 16.65
C LEU A 266 6.27 8.64 16.23
N LYS A 267 5.24 8.22 16.98
CA LYS A 267 3.84 8.60 16.76
C LYS A 267 3.69 10.11 16.72
N ASN A 268 4.19 10.82 17.72
CA ASN A 268 4.04 12.28 17.80
C ASN A 268 4.74 13.00 16.65
N LYS A 269 5.97 12.58 16.30
CA LYS A 269 6.72 13.17 15.19
C LYS A 269 6.05 12.89 13.85
N LEU A 270 5.68 11.64 13.59
CA LEU A 270 4.97 11.26 12.38
C LEU A 270 3.63 12.01 12.26
N GLY A 271 2.86 12.05 13.35
CA GLY A 271 1.61 12.81 13.45
C GLY A 271 1.81 14.31 13.20
N SER A 272 2.89 14.92 13.69
CA SER A 272 3.19 16.34 13.43
C SER A 272 3.47 16.64 11.96
N ILE A 273 4.12 15.70 11.25
CA ILE A 273 4.41 15.85 9.81
C ILE A 273 3.10 15.73 9.02
N LEU A 274 2.32 14.67 9.30
CA LEU A 274 1.05 14.42 8.62
C LEU A 274 0.06 15.56 8.84
N ASN A 275 -0.13 16.00 10.08
CA ASN A 275 -1.03 17.10 10.41
C ASN A 275 -0.47 18.47 10.01
N GLY A 276 0.86 18.63 9.96
CA GLY A 276 1.51 19.87 9.56
C GLY A 276 1.34 20.14 8.08
N PHE A 277 1.56 19.14 7.24
CA PHE A 277 1.40 19.22 5.79
C PHE A 277 0.00 18.86 5.28
N GLY A 278 -0.97 18.59 6.17
CA GLY A 278 -2.34 18.24 5.76
C GLY A 278 -2.42 16.97 4.91
N LEU A 279 -1.58 15.97 5.21
CA LEU A 279 -1.55 14.71 4.48
C LEU A 279 -2.72 13.81 4.88
N ASP A 280 -3.30 13.14 3.89
CA ASP A 280 -4.46 12.27 4.00
C ASP A 280 -4.09 10.82 4.34
N GLY A 281 -2.79 10.52 4.51
CA GLY A 281 -2.35 9.16 4.78
C GLY A 281 -0.89 8.85 4.47
N LEU A 282 -0.61 7.55 4.40
CA LEU A 282 0.73 6.98 4.21
C LEU A 282 0.73 5.78 3.25
N ASP A 283 1.79 5.66 2.47
CA ASP A 283 2.21 4.42 1.81
C ASP A 283 3.44 3.87 2.52
N LEU A 284 3.34 2.69 3.13
CA LEU A 284 4.46 1.99 3.75
C LEU A 284 5.39 1.40 2.69
N ALA A 285 6.29 2.23 2.17
CA ALA A 285 7.34 1.86 1.20
C ALA A 285 8.67 1.53 1.89
N ILE A 286 8.59 0.72 2.95
CA ILE A 286 9.73 0.39 3.81
C ILE A 286 10.75 -0.49 3.06
N ASN A 287 12.04 -0.16 3.21
CA ASN A 287 13.16 -0.87 2.59
C ASN A 287 14.27 -1.21 3.60
N GLY A 288 15.28 -1.93 3.13
CA GLY A 288 16.54 -2.11 3.86
C GLY A 288 16.40 -2.88 5.17
N LYS A 289 17.14 -2.45 6.19
CA LYS A 289 17.24 -3.13 7.49
C LYS A 289 15.92 -3.19 8.24
N THR A 290 15.01 -2.24 8.03
CA THR A 290 13.70 -2.22 8.71
C THR A 290 12.88 -3.47 8.37
N LEU A 291 13.04 -4.04 7.16
CA LEU A 291 12.37 -5.28 6.76
C LEU A 291 12.84 -6.53 7.51
N TYR A 292 13.97 -6.46 8.22
CA TYR A 292 14.51 -7.53 9.05
C TYR A 292 14.13 -7.35 10.53
N ASN A 293 13.86 -6.13 10.98
CA ASN A 293 13.70 -5.81 12.39
C ASN A 293 12.23 -5.86 12.84
N ARG A 294 11.83 -6.97 13.46
CA ARG A 294 10.45 -7.19 13.92
C ARG A 294 9.97 -6.19 14.97
N GLU A 295 10.85 -5.78 15.90
CA GLU A 295 10.50 -4.75 16.90
C GLU A 295 10.19 -3.41 16.23
N SER A 296 10.98 -3.03 15.22
CA SER A 296 10.77 -1.79 14.47
C SER A 296 9.50 -1.85 13.64
N GLN A 297 9.21 -2.99 13.01
CA GLN A 297 7.96 -3.19 12.26
C GLN A 297 6.75 -3.02 13.18
N GLU A 298 6.74 -3.65 14.36
CA GLU A 298 5.67 -3.50 15.34
C GLU A 298 5.59 -2.07 15.90
N THR A 299 6.73 -1.43 16.17
CA THR A 299 6.78 -0.04 16.63
C THR A 299 6.14 0.91 15.62
N ILE A 300 6.46 0.73 14.33
CA ILE A 300 5.90 1.52 13.23
C ILE A 300 4.40 1.24 13.07
N SER A 301 4.00 -0.04 12.98
CA SER A 301 2.60 -0.43 12.82
C SER A 301 1.73 0.15 13.93
N GLN A 302 2.17 0.03 15.18
CA GLN A 302 1.42 0.56 16.31
C GLN A 302 1.34 2.09 16.28
N SER A 303 2.44 2.79 15.98
CA SER A 303 2.41 4.27 15.86
C SER A 303 1.43 4.72 14.77
N ILE A 304 1.35 4.02 13.65
CA ILE A 304 0.41 4.34 12.56
C ILE A 304 -1.03 4.09 13.00
N LYS A 305 -1.35 2.93 13.60
CA LYS A 305 -2.71 2.64 14.09
C LYS A 305 -3.19 3.69 15.10
N GLU A 306 -2.32 4.16 15.98
CA GLU A 306 -2.66 5.22 16.93
C GLU A 306 -2.95 6.56 16.24
N ILE A 307 -2.21 6.93 15.19
CA ILE A 307 -2.49 8.13 14.38
C ILE A 307 -3.81 7.96 13.61
N MET A 308 -4.06 6.79 13.04
CA MET A 308 -5.31 6.50 12.31
C MET A 308 -6.54 6.67 13.21
N ILE A 309 -6.48 6.20 14.45
CA ILE A 309 -7.57 6.43 15.41
C ILE A 309 -7.77 7.92 15.66
N GLU A 310 -6.70 8.70 15.83
CA GLU A 310 -6.83 10.16 16.01
C GLU A 310 -7.49 10.82 14.79
N TYR A 311 -7.20 10.36 13.58
CA TYR A 311 -7.91 10.81 12.38
C TYR A 311 -9.39 10.43 12.43
N TRP A 312 -9.70 9.15 12.67
CA TRP A 312 -11.08 8.64 12.66
C TRP A 312 -11.96 9.27 13.74
N LEU A 313 -11.43 9.50 14.95
CA LEU A 313 -12.15 10.17 16.03
C LEU A 313 -12.38 11.66 15.78
N ASN A 314 -11.59 12.26 14.88
CA ASN A 314 -11.79 13.63 14.39
C ASN A 314 -12.58 13.67 13.07
N ASN A 315 -13.27 12.59 12.70
CA ASN A 315 -14.04 12.45 11.46
C ASN A 315 -13.20 12.71 10.19
N LYS A 316 -11.91 12.40 10.23
CA LYS A 316 -11.01 12.41 9.07
C LYS A 316 -10.75 10.98 8.61
N ASP A 317 -10.64 10.80 7.30
CA ASP A 317 -10.19 9.55 6.72
C ASP A 317 -8.66 9.50 6.69
N PHE A 318 -8.13 8.28 6.75
CA PHE A 318 -6.70 8.03 6.65
C PHE A 318 -6.47 6.94 5.63
N HIS A 319 -5.81 7.26 4.52
CA HIS A 319 -5.45 6.28 3.51
C HIS A 319 -4.13 5.60 3.88
N LEU A 320 -4.17 4.30 4.15
CA LEU A 320 -2.97 3.52 4.42
C LEU A 320 -2.78 2.48 3.32
N SER A 321 -1.62 2.49 2.66
CA SER A 321 -1.23 1.42 1.74
C SER A 321 0.10 0.80 2.16
N ILE A 322 0.36 -0.44 1.71
CA ILE A 322 1.63 -1.15 1.95
C ILE A 322 2.26 -1.50 0.61
N SER A 323 3.45 -0.97 0.35
CA SER A 323 4.19 -1.31 -0.86
C SER A 323 5.00 -2.60 -0.70
N ALA A 324 4.77 -3.58 -1.58
CA ALA A 324 5.35 -4.92 -1.48
C ALA A 324 5.98 -5.39 -2.80
N LYS A 325 7.07 -6.15 -2.74
CA LYS A 325 7.68 -6.86 -3.88
C LYS A 325 7.62 -8.36 -3.63
N ASN A 326 7.66 -9.17 -4.69
CA ASN A 326 7.76 -10.63 -4.59
C ASN A 326 8.79 -11.12 -3.58
N GLN A 327 9.99 -10.54 -3.63
CA GLN A 327 11.09 -10.90 -2.75
C GLN A 327 10.84 -10.65 -1.25
N TRP A 328 9.83 -9.85 -0.91
CA TRP A 328 9.43 -9.53 0.46
C TRP A 328 8.16 -10.28 0.91
N LEU A 329 7.57 -11.07 0.00
CA LEU A 329 6.35 -11.83 0.21
C LEU A 329 6.62 -13.34 0.35
N LEU A 330 7.87 -13.77 0.57
CA LEU A 330 8.16 -15.19 0.80
C LEU A 330 7.65 -15.62 2.19
N ASN A 331 6.85 -16.68 2.27
CA ASN A 331 6.27 -17.21 3.51
C ASN A 331 7.35 -17.59 4.55
N ASN A 332 8.47 -18.14 4.08
CA ASN A 332 9.58 -18.51 4.95
C ASN A 332 10.46 -17.32 5.37
N ALA A 333 10.16 -16.08 4.96
CA ALA A 333 11.07 -14.96 5.21
C ALA A 333 11.20 -14.63 6.70
N ILE A 334 10.13 -14.82 7.49
CA ILE A 334 10.16 -14.59 8.94
C ILE A 334 11.07 -15.62 9.61
N SER A 335 10.85 -16.92 9.35
CA SER A 335 11.62 -18.02 9.95
C SER A 335 13.08 -18.08 9.48
N THR A 336 13.38 -17.55 8.29
CA THR A 336 14.74 -17.50 7.72
C THR A 336 15.43 -16.14 7.86
N ASN A 337 14.84 -15.21 8.63
CA ASN A 337 15.37 -13.85 8.83
C ASN A 337 15.72 -13.11 7.52
N LYS A 338 14.86 -13.23 6.52
CA LYS A 338 14.93 -12.51 5.25
C LYS A 338 14.12 -11.19 5.32
N PRO A 339 14.40 -10.21 4.44
CA PRO A 339 13.63 -8.98 4.41
C PRO A 339 12.20 -9.30 3.99
N THR A 340 11.22 -8.86 4.76
CA THR A 340 9.80 -9.10 4.45
C THR A 340 8.89 -8.01 4.99
N VAL A 341 7.81 -7.76 4.26
CA VAL A 341 6.71 -6.88 4.66
C VAL A 341 5.57 -7.64 5.35
N ILE A 342 5.62 -8.98 5.42
CA ILE A 342 4.54 -9.81 5.99
C ILE A 342 4.15 -9.36 7.41
N PRO A 343 5.09 -9.03 8.32
CA PRO A 343 4.71 -8.55 9.65
C PRO A 343 3.94 -7.22 9.63
N PHE A 344 4.17 -6.34 8.64
CA PHE A 344 3.34 -5.15 8.44
C PHE A 344 1.94 -5.54 7.98
N ILE A 345 1.83 -6.40 6.96
CA ILE A 345 0.54 -6.87 6.42
C ILE A 345 -0.31 -7.50 7.53
N GLU A 346 0.28 -8.38 8.33
CA GLU A 346 -0.43 -9.08 9.41
C GLU A 346 -0.75 -8.17 10.60
N SER A 347 0.12 -7.20 10.95
CA SER A 347 -0.14 -6.27 12.04
C SER A 347 -1.16 -5.18 11.69
N LEU A 348 -1.29 -4.86 10.41
CA LEU A 348 -2.15 -3.81 9.88
C LEU A 348 -3.36 -4.39 9.14
N ASP A 349 -3.64 -5.69 9.29
CA ASP A 349 -4.80 -6.32 8.66
C ASP A 349 -6.10 -5.68 9.17
N GLY A 350 -6.97 -5.29 8.24
CA GLY A 350 -8.15 -4.48 8.50
C GLY A 350 -7.88 -2.97 8.67
N TRP A 351 -6.63 -2.53 8.75
CA TRP A 351 -6.25 -1.12 8.89
C TRP A 351 -5.80 -0.48 7.57
N PHE A 352 -5.12 -1.21 6.69
CA PHE A 352 -4.76 -0.70 5.38
C PHE A 352 -5.92 -0.76 4.38
N ASN A 353 -5.95 0.17 3.45
CA ASN A 353 -6.88 0.21 2.32
C ASN A 353 -6.46 -0.75 1.20
N ASP A 354 -5.17 -0.80 0.88
CA ASP A 354 -4.64 -1.65 -0.18
C ASP A 354 -3.16 -2.03 0.01
N ILE A 355 -2.77 -3.10 -0.68
CA ILE A 355 -1.38 -3.50 -0.87
C ILE A 355 -0.97 -3.08 -2.28
N ASN A 356 0.02 -2.19 -2.36
CA ASN A 356 0.60 -1.77 -3.63
C ASN A 356 1.71 -2.75 -4.04
N TYR A 357 1.37 -3.69 -4.91
CA TYR A 357 2.31 -4.67 -5.43
C TYR A 357 3.25 -4.04 -6.47
N LEU A 358 4.50 -3.84 -6.07
CA LEU A 358 5.59 -3.33 -6.88
C LEU A 358 6.10 -4.41 -7.82
N ALA A 359 5.54 -4.41 -9.03
CA ALA A 359 5.77 -5.47 -10.00
C ALA A 359 7.13 -5.33 -10.73
N TYR A 360 7.77 -4.15 -10.64
CA TYR A 360 9.04 -3.82 -11.31
C TYR A 360 10.28 -4.01 -10.42
N ASN A 361 11.48 -3.89 -11.00
CA ASN A 361 12.78 -4.00 -10.32
C ASN A 361 13.01 -5.36 -9.59
N VAL A 362 12.40 -6.44 -10.09
CA VAL A 362 12.62 -7.82 -9.63
C VAL A 362 13.47 -8.55 -10.67
N TYR A 363 14.67 -9.02 -10.31
CA TYR A 363 15.59 -9.64 -11.28
C TYR A 363 16.46 -10.77 -10.72
N ARG A 364 16.32 -11.12 -9.43
CA ARG A 364 17.10 -12.21 -8.85
C ARG A 364 16.35 -13.53 -9.01
N PRO A 365 16.98 -14.59 -9.57
CA PRO A 365 16.33 -15.88 -9.80
C PRO A 365 15.66 -16.50 -8.57
N THR A 366 16.21 -16.24 -7.38
CA THR A 366 15.65 -16.70 -6.10
C THR A 366 14.26 -16.15 -5.78
N TYR A 367 13.77 -15.18 -6.55
CA TYR A 367 12.47 -14.54 -6.36
C TYR A 367 11.53 -14.75 -7.56
N PHE A 368 11.92 -15.60 -8.51
CA PHE A 368 11.08 -15.93 -9.65
C PHE A 368 10.05 -16.98 -9.26
N VAL A 369 8.84 -16.78 -9.75
CA VAL A 369 7.70 -17.67 -9.54
C VAL A 369 7.86 -18.88 -10.45
N LYS A 370 7.49 -20.07 -9.96
CA LYS A 370 7.35 -21.29 -10.75
C LYS A 370 5.92 -21.43 -11.26
N ALA A 371 5.75 -21.74 -12.53
CA ALA A 371 4.46 -22.10 -13.10
C ALA A 371 3.94 -23.39 -12.46
N GLN A 372 2.69 -23.39 -12.01
CA GLN A 372 2.07 -24.56 -11.38
C GLN A 372 1.31 -25.43 -12.39
N ASP A 373 1.03 -24.89 -13.57
CA ASP A 373 0.33 -25.53 -14.69
C ASP A 373 0.98 -25.10 -16.02
N ASP A 374 0.66 -25.79 -17.11
CA ASP A 374 0.97 -25.34 -18.47
C ASP A 374 0.09 -24.14 -18.83
N ILE A 375 0.70 -23.07 -19.36
CA ILE A 375 -0.01 -21.83 -19.69
C ILE A 375 0.40 -21.38 -21.08
N THR A 376 -0.56 -20.94 -21.88
CA THR A 376 -0.34 -20.25 -23.15
C THR A 376 -1.13 -18.96 -23.15
N LEU A 377 -0.48 -17.84 -23.49
CA LEU A 377 -1.11 -16.54 -23.70
C LEU A 377 -0.64 -15.99 -25.05
N THR A 378 -1.56 -15.43 -25.82
CA THR A 378 -1.22 -14.71 -27.06
C THR A 378 -0.93 -13.25 -26.71
N ASP A 379 0.24 -12.75 -27.11
CA ASP A 379 0.61 -11.36 -26.90
C ASP A 379 -0.10 -10.41 -27.90
N LEU A 380 0.12 -9.09 -27.75
CA LEU A 380 -0.53 -8.09 -28.62
C LEU A 380 -0.11 -8.15 -30.09
N ASN A 381 1.01 -8.80 -30.40
CA ASN A 381 1.45 -9.03 -31.78
C ASN A 381 0.82 -10.30 -32.38
N GLY A 382 -0.03 -11.01 -31.63
CA GLY A 382 -0.59 -12.28 -32.04
C GLY A 382 0.36 -13.46 -31.83
N GLU A 383 1.50 -13.27 -31.15
CA GLU A 383 2.45 -14.34 -30.90
C GLU A 383 2.04 -15.14 -29.65
N GLU A 384 1.91 -16.46 -29.81
CA GLU A 384 1.71 -17.34 -28.66
C GLU A 384 2.98 -17.44 -27.83
N LYS A 385 2.85 -17.12 -26.54
CA LYS A 385 3.87 -17.36 -25.52
C LYS A 385 3.36 -18.48 -24.62
N SER A 386 4.15 -19.52 -24.45
CA SER A 386 3.82 -20.62 -23.54
C SER A 386 4.91 -20.84 -22.48
N ILE A 387 4.50 -21.38 -21.34
CA ILE A 387 5.38 -21.82 -20.25
C ILE A 387 4.86 -23.15 -19.71
N LYS A 388 5.77 -24.08 -19.44
CA LYS A 388 5.44 -25.40 -18.90
C LYS A 388 5.40 -25.39 -17.39
N LYS A 389 4.58 -26.29 -16.83
CA LYS A 389 4.55 -26.55 -15.40
C LYS A 389 5.97 -26.82 -14.87
N GLY A 390 6.34 -26.10 -13.81
CA GLY A 390 7.65 -26.18 -13.15
C GLY A 390 8.69 -25.19 -13.67
N GLU A 391 8.47 -24.55 -14.83
CA GLU A 391 9.36 -23.52 -15.35
C GLU A 391 9.22 -22.19 -14.59
N LEU A 392 10.27 -21.37 -14.64
CA LEU A 392 10.30 -20.07 -13.95
C LEU A 392 9.77 -18.97 -14.86
N PHE A 393 8.93 -18.10 -14.32
CA PHE A 393 8.61 -16.82 -14.94
C PHE A 393 9.82 -15.90 -14.82
N ILE A 394 10.57 -15.74 -15.92
CA ILE A 394 11.77 -14.91 -15.96
C ILE A 394 11.42 -13.51 -16.48
N PRO A 395 11.78 -12.43 -15.76
CA PRO A 395 11.58 -11.07 -16.24
C PRO A 395 12.53 -10.77 -17.41
N GLN A 396 11.98 -10.18 -18.47
CA GLN A 396 12.78 -9.60 -19.55
C GLN A 396 13.12 -8.14 -19.22
N LYS A 397 14.22 -7.62 -19.77
CA LYS A 397 14.72 -6.28 -19.43
C LYS A 397 14.08 -5.25 -20.37
N HIS A 398 13.24 -4.35 -19.82
CA HIS A 398 12.52 -3.31 -20.57
C HIS A 398 11.56 -3.89 -21.62
N GLU A 399 11.04 -5.09 -21.36
CA GLU A 399 10.07 -5.77 -22.21
C GLU A 399 8.93 -6.26 -21.36
N GLU A 400 7.70 -5.99 -21.79
CA GLU A 400 6.51 -6.48 -21.11
C GLU A 400 6.25 -7.93 -21.50
N SER A 401 6.18 -8.83 -20.52
CA SER A 401 5.80 -10.22 -20.75
C SER A 401 4.42 -10.49 -20.12
N PRO A 402 3.40 -10.87 -20.91
CA PRO A 402 2.08 -11.20 -20.37
C PRO A 402 2.16 -12.43 -19.46
N LEU A 403 2.99 -13.42 -19.81
CA LEU A 403 3.22 -14.60 -18.96
C LEU A 403 3.85 -14.23 -17.62
N TYR A 404 4.88 -13.37 -17.62
CA TYR A 404 5.49 -12.91 -16.38
C TYR A 404 4.45 -12.17 -15.52
N PHE A 405 3.57 -11.36 -16.11
CA PHE A 405 2.53 -10.62 -15.38
C PHE A 405 1.51 -11.56 -14.76
N TYR A 406 0.96 -12.43 -15.59
CA TYR A 406 0.00 -13.44 -15.21
C TYR A 406 0.54 -14.33 -14.09
N GLY A 407 1.75 -14.86 -14.27
CA GLY A 407 2.41 -15.74 -13.32
C GLY A 407 2.56 -15.12 -11.93
N ASN A 408 3.11 -13.91 -11.88
CA ASN A 408 3.37 -13.25 -10.60
C ASN A 408 2.07 -12.88 -9.87
N LEU A 409 1.07 -12.33 -10.56
CA LEU A 409 -0.18 -11.98 -9.91
C LEU A 409 -0.98 -13.21 -9.49
N ARG A 410 -1.14 -14.20 -10.38
CA ARG A 410 -1.89 -15.41 -10.06
C ARG A 410 -1.30 -16.10 -8.83
N THR A 411 0.02 -16.16 -8.69
CA THR A 411 0.65 -16.78 -7.51
C THR A 411 0.31 -16.07 -6.20
N LEU A 412 0.03 -14.77 -6.25
CA LEU A 412 -0.32 -13.99 -5.07
C LEU A 412 -1.84 -13.99 -4.81
N ILE A 413 -2.69 -14.06 -5.83
CA ILE A 413 -4.13 -13.83 -5.68
C ILE A 413 -5.03 -15.06 -5.94
N ASP A 414 -4.53 -16.12 -6.56
CA ASP A 414 -5.24 -17.40 -6.74
C ASP A 414 -4.87 -18.34 -5.60
N LYS A 415 -5.84 -18.70 -4.76
CA LYS A 415 -5.60 -19.54 -3.59
C LYS A 415 -4.98 -20.88 -3.94
N LYS A 416 -5.45 -21.55 -5.00
CA LYS A 416 -4.97 -22.89 -5.40
C LYS A 416 -3.52 -22.86 -5.86
N TRP A 417 -3.15 -21.80 -6.59
CA TRP A 417 -1.77 -21.57 -7.00
C TRP A 417 -0.89 -21.20 -5.81
N ASN A 418 -1.41 -20.36 -4.91
CA ASN A 418 -0.66 -19.90 -3.75
C ASN A 418 -0.34 -21.03 -2.77
N GLU A 419 -1.29 -21.96 -2.54
CA GLU A 419 -1.11 -23.14 -1.67
C GLU A 419 0.11 -23.99 -2.05
N ASN A 420 0.51 -23.97 -3.32
CA ASN A 420 1.67 -24.69 -3.85
C ASN A 420 2.88 -23.78 -4.14
N SER A 421 2.86 -22.56 -3.60
CA SER A 421 3.90 -21.55 -3.82
C SER A 421 4.63 -21.19 -2.52
N ASP A 422 5.80 -20.58 -2.65
CA ASP A 422 6.57 -20.06 -1.51
C ASP A 422 6.10 -18.66 -1.05
N TYR A 423 5.01 -18.12 -1.61
CA TYR A 423 4.61 -16.73 -1.46
C TYR A 423 3.39 -16.56 -0.57
N TYR A 424 3.30 -15.41 0.08
CA TYR A 424 2.21 -15.01 0.94
C TYR A 424 0.95 -14.71 0.12
N TYR A 425 -0.17 -15.29 0.54
CA TYR A 425 -1.46 -15.12 -0.12
C TYR A 425 -1.99 -13.70 0.07
N LEU A 426 -2.37 -13.05 -1.03
CA LEU A 426 -2.98 -11.72 -1.09
C LEU A 426 -4.40 -11.76 -1.64
N GLY A 427 -4.95 -12.93 -1.98
CA GLY A 427 -6.26 -13.03 -2.62
C GLY A 427 -7.47 -12.77 -1.71
N ASP A 428 -7.25 -12.45 -0.44
CA ASP A 428 -8.27 -11.85 0.44
C ASP A 428 -7.99 -10.39 0.81
N LYS A 429 -7.01 -9.76 0.12
CA LYS A 429 -6.62 -8.37 0.31
C LYS A 429 -6.92 -7.55 -0.94
N ALA A 430 -7.16 -6.27 -0.74
CA ALA A 430 -7.20 -5.27 -1.79
C ALA A 430 -5.78 -5.06 -2.35
N VAL A 431 -5.60 -5.21 -3.67
CA VAL A 431 -4.30 -5.11 -4.34
C VAL A 431 -4.34 -4.01 -5.41
N ARG A 432 -3.33 -3.15 -5.40
CA ARG A 432 -3.03 -2.21 -6.48
C ARG A 432 -1.75 -2.66 -7.17
N ILE A 433 -1.71 -2.59 -8.50
CA ILE A 433 -0.53 -3.02 -9.27
C ILE A 433 0.32 -1.81 -9.61
N SER A 434 1.57 -1.80 -9.17
CA SER A 434 2.49 -0.70 -9.46
C SER A 434 3.26 -0.94 -10.74
N LEU A 435 3.17 0.04 -11.65
CA LEU A 435 3.82 0.08 -12.95
C LEU A 435 4.75 1.30 -13.05
N GLY A 436 5.60 1.30 -14.05
CA GLY A 436 6.47 2.44 -14.39
C GLY A 436 6.94 2.35 -15.83
N THR A 437 7.61 3.38 -16.33
CA THR A 437 8.26 3.36 -17.65
C THR A 437 9.72 2.95 -17.52
N LYS A 438 10.40 2.61 -18.62
CA LYS A 438 11.85 2.38 -18.62
C LYS A 438 12.68 3.53 -18.05
N TYR A 439 12.12 4.73 -17.94
CA TYR A 439 12.80 5.91 -17.41
C TYR A 439 12.62 6.07 -15.89
N SER A 440 11.55 5.52 -15.30
CA SER A 440 11.32 5.58 -13.85
C SER A 440 11.84 4.35 -13.10
N ILE A 441 12.08 3.24 -13.81
CA ILE A 441 12.50 1.97 -13.21
C ILE A 441 13.85 1.52 -13.78
N LEU A 442 14.72 0.97 -12.91
CA LEU A 442 16.05 0.53 -13.32
C LEU A 442 16.00 -0.69 -14.24
N ARG A 443 15.10 -1.64 -13.95
CA ARG A 443 14.87 -2.87 -14.72
C ARG A 443 13.42 -3.28 -14.53
N SER A 444 12.70 -3.62 -15.60
CA SER A 444 11.33 -4.11 -15.45
C SER A 444 10.93 -5.06 -16.56
N ALA A 445 10.08 -6.01 -16.18
CA ALA A 445 9.27 -6.83 -17.07
C ALA A 445 7.80 -6.37 -17.15
N PHE A 446 7.48 -5.25 -16.46
CA PHE A 446 6.21 -4.53 -16.50
C PHE A 446 6.50 -3.05 -16.74
N GLU A 447 6.81 -2.74 -17.98
CA GLU A 447 6.73 -1.39 -18.49
C GLU A 447 5.25 -1.05 -18.75
N ILE A 448 4.95 0.23 -18.98
CA ILE A 448 3.69 0.65 -19.57
C ILE A 448 3.99 1.21 -20.95
N LYS A 449 3.38 0.64 -21.99
CA LYS A 449 3.54 1.03 -23.40
C LYS A 449 2.29 1.71 -23.98
N GLY A 450 1.39 2.20 -23.12
CA GLY A 450 0.11 2.80 -23.52
C GLY A 450 -0.93 1.73 -23.87
N GLU A 451 -1.84 2.04 -24.81
CA GLU A 451 -3.00 1.18 -25.16
C GLU A 451 -2.65 -0.26 -25.53
N ASN A 452 -1.41 -0.49 -25.99
CA ASN A 452 -0.88 -1.78 -26.36
C ASN A 452 0.06 -2.34 -25.28
N SER A 453 -0.38 -2.38 -24.03
CA SER A 453 0.39 -3.01 -22.96
C SER A 453 -0.01 -4.47 -22.72
N ASN A 454 0.95 -5.39 -22.71
CA ASN A 454 0.77 -6.83 -22.52
C ASN A 454 0.22 -7.21 -21.14
N TRP A 455 0.32 -6.33 -20.14
CA TRP A 455 -0.31 -6.58 -18.83
C TRP A 455 -1.84 -6.67 -18.92
N THR A 456 -2.46 -6.03 -19.92
CA THR A 456 -3.91 -6.08 -20.14
C THR A 456 -4.38 -7.50 -20.48
N ILE A 457 -3.62 -8.22 -21.31
CA ILE A 457 -3.87 -9.63 -21.68
C ILE A 457 -3.84 -10.50 -20.43
N ALA A 458 -2.84 -10.30 -19.59
CA ALA A 458 -2.71 -11.08 -18.37
C ALA A 458 -3.85 -10.82 -17.38
N LEU A 459 -4.33 -9.58 -17.24
CA LEU A 459 -5.51 -9.28 -16.42
C LEU A 459 -6.79 -9.87 -16.99
N ASN A 460 -6.96 -9.86 -18.32
CA ASN A 460 -8.11 -10.51 -18.96
C ASN A 460 -8.10 -12.02 -18.72
N ALA A 461 -6.95 -12.68 -18.88
CA ALA A 461 -6.82 -14.10 -18.56
C ALA A 461 -7.07 -14.40 -17.06
N LEU A 462 -6.68 -13.50 -16.16
CA LEU A 462 -7.01 -13.62 -14.72
C LEU A 462 -8.51 -13.42 -14.43
N ASN A 463 -9.20 -12.57 -15.18
CA ASN A 463 -10.65 -12.35 -15.03
C ASN A 463 -11.47 -13.61 -15.36
N GLU A 464 -10.94 -14.50 -16.20
CA GLU A 464 -11.60 -15.76 -16.58
C GLU A 464 -11.54 -16.82 -15.47
N ILE A 465 -10.58 -16.71 -14.55
CA ILE A 465 -10.43 -17.64 -13.43
C ILE A 465 -11.35 -17.22 -12.29
N LYS A 466 -12.18 -18.16 -11.81
CA LYS A 466 -13.15 -17.93 -10.75
C LYS A 466 -12.84 -18.74 -9.48
N GLU A 467 -12.97 -18.08 -8.33
CA GLU A 467 -12.97 -18.67 -6.99
C GLU A 467 -14.28 -18.27 -6.30
N ASP A 468 -15.04 -19.27 -5.82
CA ASP A 468 -16.39 -19.10 -5.27
C ASP A 468 -17.32 -18.29 -6.18
N GLY A 469 -17.25 -18.57 -7.48
CA GLY A 469 -18.07 -17.92 -8.52
C GLY A 469 -17.64 -16.50 -8.89
N LYS A 470 -16.64 -15.91 -8.23
CA LYS A 470 -16.15 -14.55 -8.51
C LYS A 470 -14.76 -14.60 -9.16
N ALA A 471 -14.47 -13.70 -10.08
CA ALA A 471 -13.15 -13.61 -10.70
C ALA A 471 -12.07 -13.35 -9.64
N ILE A 472 -10.92 -14.03 -9.71
CA ILE A 472 -9.81 -13.84 -8.74
C ILE A 472 -9.20 -12.44 -8.83
N SER A 473 -9.31 -11.81 -9.99
CA SER A 473 -8.92 -10.43 -10.27
C SER A 473 -9.81 -9.38 -9.59
N LYS A 474 -10.94 -9.75 -8.98
CA LYS A 474 -11.80 -8.83 -8.22
C LYS A 474 -11.03 -8.07 -7.13
N ASN A 475 -9.92 -8.65 -6.67
CA ASN A 475 -9.02 -8.12 -5.66
C ASN A 475 -8.13 -6.99 -6.18
N VAL A 476 -7.98 -6.88 -7.50
CA VAL A 476 -7.20 -5.83 -8.16
C VAL A 476 -8.05 -4.56 -8.25
N LEU A 477 -7.79 -3.60 -7.36
CA LEU A 477 -8.56 -2.36 -7.25
C LEU A 477 -8.13 -1.29 -8.24
N GLY A 478 -6.89 -1.34 -8.74
CA GLY A 478 -6.38 -0.34 -9.66
C GLY A 478 -4.88 -0.41 -9.85
N PHE A 479 -4.29 0.70 -10.26
CA PHE A 479 -2.87 0.82 -10.53
C PHE A 479 -2.23 1.93 -9.71
N SER A 480 -0.93 1.76 -9.47
CA SER A 480 -0.07 2.89 -9.16
C SER A 480 0.95 3.09 -10.26
N TYR A 481 1.28 4.35 -10.53
CA TYR A 481 2.29 4.72 -11.51
C TYR A 481 3.47 5.37 -10.81
N PHE A 482 4.62 4.70 -10.88
CA PHE A 482 5.86 5.20 -10.33
C PHE A 482 6.49 6.23 -11.29
N GLY A 483 6.28 7.52 -11.01
CA GLY A 483 6.96 8.62 -11.67
C GLY A 483 6.05 9.57 -12.43
N ILE A 484 5.12 10.25 -11.75
CA ILE A 484 4.32 11.36 -12.31
C ILE A 484 5.23 12.35 -13.05
N ASN A 485 6.38 12.70 -12.47
CA ASN A 485 7.36 13.60 -13.08
C ASN A 485 7.83 13.08 -14.45
N ILE A 486 8.00 11.76 -14.61
CA ILE A 486 8.38 11.14 -15.88
C ILE A 486 7.22 11.17 -16.88
N ASP A 487 5.98 10.93 -16.44
CA ASP A 487 4.78 11.11 -17.27
C ASP A 487 4.78 12.50 -17.90
N GLN A 488 5.03 13.52 -17.09
CA GLN A 488 5.02 14.90 -17.55
C GLN A 488 6.13 15.20 -18.55
N ILE A 489 7.34 14.71 -18.30
CA ILE A 489 8.46 14.86 -19.23
C ILE A 489 8.11 14.23 -20.57
N LEU A 490 7.42 13.08 -20.60
CA LEU A 490 7.04 12.41 -21.82
C LEU A 490 5.86 13.09 -22.52
N SER A 491 4.81 13.46 -21.79
CA SER A 491 3.52 13.88 -22.34
C SER A 491 3.39 15.36 -22.71
N ASN A 492 4.29 16.23 -22.24
CA ASN A 492 4.16 17.68 -22.42
C ASN A 492 5.36 18.27 -23.14
N GLU A 493 5.14 19.19 -24.09
CA GLU A 493 6.22 19.94 -24.74
C GLU A 493 7.04 20.75 -23.72
N GLU A 494 6.35 21.42 -22.79
CA GLU A 494 6.94 22.10 -21.62
C GLU A 494 6.61 21.31 -20.33
N PRO A 495 7.49 20.41 -19.84
CA PRO A 495 7.20 19.56 -18.67
C PRO A 495 6.82 20.33 -17.39
N VAL A 496 7.36 21.53 -17.22
CA VAL A 496 7.10 22.39 -16.05
C VAL A 496 5.68 22.95 -16.00
N LYS A 497 4.93 22.91 -17.11
CA LYS A 497 3.52 23.32 -17.21
C LYS A 497 2.66 22.12 -17.59
N PRO A 498 2.43 21.17 -16.68
CA PRO A 498 1.76 19.93 -17.03
C PRO A 498 0.29 20.17 -17.38
N THR A 499 -0.06 19.78 -18.60
CA THR A 499 -1.43 19.78 -19.15
C THR A 499 -1.89 18.39 -19.57
N LYS A 500 -0.96 17.45 -19.75
CA LYS A 500 -1.20 16.06 -20.16
C LYS A 500 -0.46 15.06 -19.27
N PHE A 501 -1.04 13.87 -19.15
CA PHE A 501 -0.54 12.74 -18.38
C PHE A 501 -0.91 11.45 -19.12
N ASP A 502 -0.22 11.14 -20.22
CA ASP A 502 -0.70 10.10 -21.15
C ASP A 502 -0.77 8.73 -20.48
N HIS A 503 0.20 8.38 -19.63
CA HIS A 503 0.21 7.10 -18.93
C HIS A 503 -0.85 7.06 -17.83
N GLY A 504 -0.99 8.14 -17.06
CA GLY A 504 -2.03 8.25 -16.04
C GLY A 504 -3.43 8.17 -16.65
N THR A 505 -3.68 8.90 -17.74
CA THR A 505 -4.98 8.94 -18.42
C THR A 505 -5.29 7.58 -19.01
N PHE A 506 -4.32 6.94 -19.66
CA PHE A 506 -4.49 5.59 -20.18
C PHE A 506 -4.86 4.57 -19.08
N LEU A 507 -4.17 4.58 -17.94
CA LEU A 507 -4.50 3.69 -16.82
C LEU A 507 -5.89 3.96 -16.25
N LYS A 508 -6.27 5.24 -16.12
CA LYS A 508 -7.60 5.64 -15.65
C LYS A 508 -8.70 5.17 -16.61
N ASP A 509 -8.53 5.41 -17.91
CA ASP A 509 -9.46 4.99 -18.95
C ASP A 509 -9.61 3.46 -18.98
N TRP A 510 -8.51 2.72 -18.84
CA TRP A 510 -8.57 1.27 -18.76
C TRP A 510 -9.35 0.80 -17.54
N MET A 511 -9.09 1.40 -16.36
CA MET A 511 -9.83 1.09 -15.14
C MET A 511 -11.32 1.38 -15.32
N ASP A 512 -11.69 2.51 -15.90
CA ASP A 512 -13.09 2.88 -16.11
C ASP A 512 -13.78 1.95 -17.12
N LYS A 513 -13.05 1.47 -18.14
CA LYS A 513 -13.56 0.48 -19.12
C LYS A 513 -13.88 -0.86 -18.46
N ILE A 514 -12.99 -1.40 -17.61
CA ILE A 514 -13.21 -2.70 -16.96
C ILE A 514 -14.25 -2.65 -15.84
N ASN A 515 -14.52 -1.46 -15.29
CA ASN A 515 -15.48 -1.26 -14.21
C ASN A 515 -16.91 -1.10 -14.69
N LYS A 516 -17.13 -0.83 -15.99
CA LYS A 516 -18.48 -0.84 -16.54
C LYS A 516 -19.00 -2.29 -16.44
N PRO A 517 -20.13 -2.54 -15.76
CA PRO A 517 -20.74 -3.85 -15.84
C PRO A 517 -20.91 -4.18 -17.31
N ASN A 518 -20.42 -5.35 -17.72
CA ASN A 518 -20.63 -5.85 -19.08
C ASN A 518 -22.13 -6.02 -19.28
N HIS A 519 -22.83 -4.96 -19.68
CA HIS A 519 -24.10 -5.01 -20.37
C HIS A 519 -23.84 -5.50 -21.80
N ASN A 520 -23.20 -6.66 -21.92
CA ASN A 520 -23.24 -7.39 -23.17
C ASN A 520 -24.65 -7.95 -23.29
N LYS A 521 -25.39 -7.24 -24.13
CA LYS A 521 -26.58 -7.66 -24.86
C LYS A 521 -26.40 -9.09 -25.38
N THR A 522 -26.75 -10.09 -24.57
CA THR A 522 -27.40 -11.27 -25.13
C THR A 522 -28.79 -10.82 -25.54
N ARG A 523 -28.93 -10.38 -26.80
CA ARG A 523 -30.19 -10.52 -27.50
C ARG A 523 -30.47 -12.03 -27.51
N PHE A 524 -31.48 -12.45 -26.76
CA PHE A 524 -32.21 -13.68 -27.07
C PHE A 524 -33.01 -13.46 -28.35
#